data_AF-A0A699XL18-F1
#
_entry.id   AF-A0A699XL18-F1
#
_cell.length_a   1.000
_cell.length_b   1.000
_cell.length_c   1.000
_cell.angle_alpha   90.00
_cell.angle_beta   90.00
_cell.angle_gamma   90.00
#
_symmetry.space_group_name_H-M   'P 1'
#
loop_
_entity.id
_entity.type
_entity.pdbx_description
1 polymer ?
#
loop_
_entity_poly.entity_id
_entity_poly.type
_entity_poly.pdbx_seq_one_letter_code
_entity_poly.pdbx_strand_id
1 'polypeptide(L)' 'MKMITDKYCPRNEIKKLEIELWDLKVNGTDLASYIQRYQELALLCERMFSEESDKIEKYIRGLPDMIHRSVVASKPKTMQ' A
#
# COMPACT_ATOMS: atom_id res chain seq x y z
N MET A 1 17.46 11.69 -4.69
CA MET A 1 18.18 11.52 -3.42
C MET A 1 18.02 10.08 -2.95
N LYS A 2 19.02 9.20 -3.11
CA LYS A 2 18.98 7.80 -2.67
C LYS A 2 20.31 7.45 -1.97
N MET A 3 20.67 8.16 -0.90
CA MET A 3 21.91 7.84 -0.16
C MET A 3 21.86 8.27 1.31
N ILE A 4 20.88 7.82 2.12
CA ILE A 4 21.09 7.78 3.59
C ILE A 4 20.22 6.74 4.32
N THR A 5 19.09 6.30 3.76
CA THR A 5 18.11 5.46 4.49
C THR A 5 18.47 3.98 4.58
N ASP A 6 19.31 3.44 3.68
CA ASP A 6 19.61 2.00 3.64
C ASP A 6 20.55 1.56 4.79
N LYS A 7 21.34 2.48 5.37
CA LYS A 7 22.37 2.13 6.38
C LYS A 7 21.82 1.94 7.80
N TYR A 8 20.59 2.38 8.07
CA TYR A 8 20.02 2.47 9.42
C TYR A 8 18.56 2.06 9.52
N CYS A 9 17.92 1.53 8.47
CA CYS A 9 16.60 0.95 8.61
C CYS A 9 16.75 -0.49 9.11
N PRO A 10 16.59 -0.78 10.41
CA PRO A 10 16.71 -2.14 10.91
C PRO A 10 15.69 -3.01 10.17
N ARG A 11 16.15 -4.16 9.67
CA ARG A 11 15.32 -5.11 8.90
C ARG A 11 14.02 -5.49 9.63
N ASN A 12 13.98 -5.38 10.95
CA ASN A 12 12.80 -5.57 11.78
C ASN A 12 11.74 -4.46 11.62
N GLU A 13 12.12 -3.21 11.40
CA GLU A 13 11.16 -2.12 11.17
C GLU A 13 10.52 -2.24 9.79
N ILE A 14 11.32 -2.55 8.76
CA ILE A 14 10.76 -2.84 7.42
C ILE A 14 9.74 -3.97 7.50
N LYS A 15 10.06 -5.08 8.20
CA LYS A 15 9.12 -6.19 8.40
C LYS A 15 7.83 -5.76 9.11
N LYS A 16 7.90 -4.86 10.09
CA LYS A 16 6.70 -4.34 10.76
C LYS A 16 5.82 -3.56 9.80
N LEU A 17 6.43 -2.71 8.96
CA LEU A 17 5.72 -1.95 7.94
C LEU A 17 5.12 -2.86 6.84
N GLU A 18 5.83 -3.92 6.45
CA GLU A 18 5.32 -4.94 5.51
C GLU A 18 4.09 -5.66 6.09
N ILE A 19 4.12 -6.02 7.37
CA ILE A 19 2.98 -6.63 8.07
C ILE A 19 1.82 -5.63 8.19
N GLU A 20 2.09 -4.38 8.57
CA GLU A 20 1.07 -3.32 8.65
C GLU A 20 0.39 -3.11 7.29
N LEU A 21 1.17 -3.03 6.21
CA LEU A 21 0.65 -2.93 4.86
C LEU A 21 -0.16 -4.15 4.46
N TRP A 22 0.26 -5.35 4.89
CA TRP A 22 -0.47 -6.58 4.64
C TRP A 22 -1.82 -6.65 5.35
N ASP A 23 -1.91 -6.15 6.57
CA ASP A 23 -3.15 -6.12 7.36
C ASP A 23 -3.97 -4.82 7.18
N LEU A 24 -3.45 -3.85 6.41
CA LEU A 24 -4.13 -2.58 6.15
C LEU A 24 -5.47 -2.80 5.45
N LYS A 25 -6.54 -2.29 6.06
CA LYS A 25 -7.90 -2.28 5.55
C LYS A 25 -8.56 -0.96 5.89
N VAL A 26 -9.54 -0.54 5.10
CA VAL A 26 -10.37 0.62 5.42
C VAL A 26 -11.19 0.31 6.67
N ASN A 27 -10.97 1.08 7.74
CA ASN A 27 -11.81 1.02 8.94
C ASN A 27 -12.95 2.05 8.82
N GLY A 28 -14.15 1.57 8.52
CA GLY A 28 -15.34 2.41 8.42
C GLY A 28 -15.40 3.21 7.11
N THR A 29 -15.55 4.53 7.20
CA THR A 29 -15.76 5.42 6.05
C THR A 29 -14.51 6.23 5.67
N ASP A 30 -13.43 6.14 6.44
CA ASP A 30 -12.24 6.97 6.22
C ASP A 30 -11.31 6.37 5.15
N LEU A 31 -11.74 6.52 3.90
CA LEU A 31 -10.96 6.11 2.74
C LEU A 31 -9.72 7.00 2.54
N ALA A 32 -9.79 8.28 2.91
CA ALA A 32 -8.69 9.22 2.72
C ALA A 32 -7.47 8.83 3.55
N SER A 33 -7.68 8.52 4.84
CA SER A 33 -6.59 8.05 5.70
C SER A 33 -6.03 6.70 5.25
N TYR A 34 -6.88 5.80 4.75
CA TYR A 34 -6.41 4.54 4.15
C TYR A 34 -5.51 4.78 2.93
N ILE A 35 -5.95 5.61 1.98
CA ILE A 35 -5.17 5.92 0.76
C ILE A 35 -3.82 6.53 1.15
N GLN A 36 -3.83 7.55 2.02
CA GLN A 36 -2.60 8.21 2.46
C GLN A 36 -1.66 7.22 3.13
N ARG A 37 -2.17 6.39 4.05
CA ARG A 37 -1.35 5.40 4.76
C ARG A 37 -0.79 4.34 3.82
N TYR A 38 -1.60 3.90 2.85
CA TYR A 38 -1.19 2.95 1.83
C TYR A 38 -0.04 3.51 0.97
N GLN A 39 -0.15 4.76 0.51
CA GLN A 39 0.90 5.42 -0.28
C GLN A 39 2.20 5.56 0.51
N GLU A 40 2.14 5.97 1.78
CA GLU A 40 3.31 6.05 2.66
C GLU A 40 4.00 4.69 2.83
N LEU A 41 3.22 3.65 3.14
CA LEU A 41 3.74 2.30 3.32
C LEU A 41 4.27 1.71 2.02
N ALA A 42 3.62 1.94 0.88
CA ALA A 42 4.09 1.47 -0.43
C ALA A 42 5.40 2.14 -0.87
N LEU A 43 5.64 3.39 -0.44
CA LEU A 43 6.90 4.09 -0.66
C LEU A 43 8.02 3.54 0.23
N LEU A 44 7.73 3.27 1.50
CA LEU A 44 8.70 2.72 2.46
C LEU A 44 9.04 1.25 2.17
N CYS A 45 8.06 0.49 1.71
CA CYS A 45 8.18 -0.92 1.33
C CYS A 45 8.22 -1.10 -0.19
N GLU A 46 8.92 -0.23 -0.92
CA GLU A 46 9.03 -0.31 -2.39
C GLU A 46 9.52 -1.70 -2.86
N ARG A 47 10.42 -2.32 -2.09
CA ARG A 47 10.96 -3.67 -2.35
C ARG A 47 9.96 -4.82 -2.19
N MET A 48 8.78 -4.58 -1.59
CA MET A 48 7.75 -5.59 -1.38
C MET A 48 6.93 -5.87 -2.66
N PHE A 49 6.93 -4.93 -3.61
CA PHE A 49 6.17 -5.03 -4.85
C PHE A 49 7.12 -5.27 -6.02
N SER A 50 6.83 -6.27 -6.85
CA SER A 50 7.63 -6.56 -8.04
C SER A 50 7.18 -5.68 -9.21
N GLU A 51 5.88 -5.46 -9.32
CA GLU A 51 5.25 -4.67 -10.38
C GLU A 51 4.24 -3.65 -9.81
N GLU A 52 3.86 -2.65 -10.61
CA GLU A 52 2.83 -1.69 -10.23
C GLU A 52 1.45 -2.35 -10.07
N SER A 53 1.19 -3.42 -10.82
CA SER A 53 -0.01 -4.25 -10.67
C SER A 53 -0.14 -4.85 -9.27
N ASP A 54 0.96 -5.27 -8.65
CA ASP A 54 0.96 -5.85 -7.30
C ASP A 54 0.51 -4.81 -6.27
N LYS A 55 0.95 -3.55 -6.45
CA LYS A 55 0.52 -2.41 -5.62
C LYS A 55 -0.97 -2.16 -5.77
N ILE A 56 -1.47 -2.20 -6.99
CA ILE A 56 -2.88 -1.96 -7.29
C ILE A 56 -3.75 -3.10 -6.72
N GLU A 57 -3.36 -4.36 -6.92
CA GLU A 57 -4.09 -5.50 -6.37
C GLU A 57 -4.16 -5.44 -4.84
N LYS A 58 -3.02 -5.13 -4.20
CA LYS A 58 -2.95 -5.04 -2.75
C LYS A 58 -3.80 -3.88 -2.21
N TYR A 59 -3.81 -2.74 -2.90
CA TYR A 59 -4.68 -1.61 -2.58
C TYR A 59 -6.15 -1.99 -2.68
N ILE A 60 -6.55 -2.65 -3.77
CA ILE A 60 -7.94 -3.09 -4.01
C ILE A 60 -8.40 -4.06 -2.92
N ARG A 61 -7.53 -4.98 -2.50
CA ARG A 61 -7.86 -6.00 -1.48
C ARG A 61 -8.14 -5.41 -0.09
N GLY A 62 -7.65 -4.21 0.22
CA GLY A 62 -7.95 -3.51 1.48
C GLY A 62 -9.20 -2.65 1.44
N LEU A 63 -9.84 -2.48 0.27
CA LEU A 63 -11.08 -1.72 0.12
C LEU A 63 -12.29 -2.52 0.62
N PRO A 64 -13.33 -1.83 1.15
CA PRO A 64 -14.58 -2.46 1.49
C PRO A 64 -15.35 -2.85 0.22
N ASP A 65 -16.13 -3.94 0.30
CA ASP A 65 -16.83 -4.56 -0.83
C ASP A 65 -17.68 -3.58 -1.66
N MET A 66 -18.22 -2.55 -0.99
CA MET A 66 -19.04 -1.51 -1.60
C MET A 66 -18.30 -0.73 -2.71
N ILE A 67 -17.01 -0.44 -2.51
CA ILE A 67 -16.17 0.29 -3.49
C ILE A 67 -15.27 -0.65 -4.29
N HIS A 68 -14.99 -1.86 -3.78
CA HIS A 68 -14.18 -2.86 -4.46
C HIS A 68 -14.65 -3.12 -5.90
N ARG A 69 -15.95 -3.36 -6.12
CA ARG A 69 -16.48 -3.61 -7.47
C ARG A 69 -16.28 -2.43 -8.42
N SER A 70 -16.45 -1.21 -7.93
CA SER A 70 -16.30 0.00 -8.74
C SER A 70 -14.86 0.21 -9.17
N VAL A 71 -13.91 0.01 -8.25
CA VAL A 71 -12.47 0.15 -8.54
C VAL A 71 -11.96 -0.98 -9.44
N VAL A 72 -12.41 -2.23 -9.24
CA VAL A 72 -12.04 -3.33 -10.16
C VAL A 72 -12.56 -3.06 -11.57
N ALA A 73 -13.78 -2.53 -11.71
CA ALA A 73 -14.36 -2.23 -13.01
C ALA A 73 -13.63 -1.11 -13.76
N SER A 74 -13.03 -0.14 -13.06
CA SER A 74 -12.30 0.97 -13.67
C SER A 74 -10.92 0.58 -14.21
N LYS A 75 -10.43 -0.63 -13.88
CA LYS A 75 -9.13 -1.17 -14.31
C LYS A 75 -8.00 -0.14 -14.15
N PRO A 76 -7.71 0.29 -12.92
CA PRO A 76 -6.66 1.25 -12.65
C PRO A 76 -5.33 0.74 -13.21
N LYS A 77 -4.63 1.60 -13.94
CA LYS A 77 -3.30 1.31 -14.51
C LYS A 77 -2.17 1.81 -13.63
N THR A 78 -2.44 2.81 -12.79
CA THR A 78 -1.45 3.48 -11.97
C THR A 78 -2.00 3.79 -10.58
N MET A 79 -1.14 3.75 -9.57
CA MET A 79 -1.45 4.31 -8.25
C MET A 79 -1.04 5.77 -8.22
N GLN A 80 -2.02 6.67 -8.27
CA GLN A 80 -1.81 8.12 -8.24
C GLN A 80 -1.57 8.61 -6.81
#